data_AF-A0A849E530-F1
#
_entry.id   AF-A0A849E530-F1
#
_cell.length_a   1.000
_cell.length_b   1.000
_cell.length_c   1.000
_cell.angle_alpha   90.00
_cell.angle_beta   90.00
_cell.angle_gamma   90.00
#
_symmetry.space_group_name_H-M   'P 1'
#
loop_
_entity.id
_entity.type
_entity.pdbx_description
1 polymer ?
#
loop_
_entity_poly.entity_id
_entity_poly.type
_entity_poly.pdbx_seq_one_letter_code
_entity_poly.pdbx_strand_id
1 'polypeptide(L)'
;MQEDNYKDVYQKIIAKTCVFEKSILQRFANCQSANKHLLAEREAINCDSHNCHNQCLSLHKELRSQARFSLNQTSPAEPLPHNKELRLQVGGLVGLKLLLSGADAATIKSHLDAQKRYESEQRAILDIAELIASAIEKYGAVEKLPYQELVRAINLSQMRKPRRRPKNV
;
A
#
# COMPACT_ATOMS: atom_id res chain seq x y z
N MET A 1 35.17 9.78 -19.30
CA MET A 1 34.54 10.35 -18.08
C MET A 1 33.18 9.64 -17.93
N GLN A 2 32.87 9.09 -16.75
CA GLN A 2 31.87 8.02 -16.52
C GLN A 2 30.41 8.53 -16.42
N GLU A 3 29.88 9.22 -17.43
CA GLU A 3 28.51 9.76 -17.38
C GLU A 3 27.42 8.75 -17.80
N ASP A 4 27.70 7.87 -18.77
CA ASP A 4 26.69 6.96 -19.32
C ASP A 4 26.31 5.84 -18.35
N ASN A 5 27.27 5.36 -17.54
CA ASN A 5 27.01 4.39 -16.47
C ASN A 5 26.07 4.96 -15.39
N TYR A 6 26.08 6.27 -15.15
CA TYR A 6 25.25 6.90 -14.11
C TYR A 6 23.78 6.93 -14.54
N LYS A 7 23.48 7.22 -15.81
CA LYS A 7 22.12 7.26 -16.35
C LYS A 7 21.49 5.88 -16.43
N ASP A 8 22.26 4.85 -16.80
CA ASP A 8 21.76 3.47 -16.88
C ASP A 8 21.49 2.87 -15.49
N VAL A 9 22.36 3.17 -14.51
CA VAL A 9 22.13 2.81 -13.11
C VAL A 9 20.91 3.57 -12.57
N TYR A 10 20.76 4.86 -12.88
CA TYR A 10 19.61 5.67 -12.44
C TYR A 10 18.29 5.21 -13.08
N GLN A 11 18.27 4.86 -14.37
CA GLN A 11 17.09 4.32 -15.04
C GLN A 11 16.72 2.93 -14.52
N LYS A 12 17.70 2.07 -14.22
CA LYS A 12 17.44 0.77 -13.56
C LYS A 12 16.93 0.93 -12.13
N ILE A 13 17.41 1.93 -11.39
CA ILE A 13 16.93 2.31 -10.05
C ILE A 13 15.58 3.05 -10.11
N ILE A 14 15.12 3.57 -11.24
CA ILE A 14 13.79 4.22 -11.35
C ILE A 14 12.73 3.29 -11.97
N ALA A 15 13.13 2.33 -12.80
CA ALA A 15 12.22 1.54 -13.62
C ALA A 15 11.20 0.68 -12.84
N LYS A 16 11.39 0.47 -11.52
CA LYS A 16 10.50 -0.37 -10.70
C LYS A 16 10.25 0.20 -9.31
N THR A 17 9.79 1.44 -9.21
CA THR A 17 9.28 1.97 -7.93
C THR A 17 8.28 0.99 -7.32
N CYS A 18 8.43 0.71 -6.03
CA CYS A 18 7.53 -0.20 -5.33
C CYS A 18 6.10 0.35 -5.34
N VAL A 19 5.13 -0.47 -5.76
CA VAL A 19 3.71 -0.07 -5.81
C VAL A 19 3.21 0.37 -4.43
N PHE A 20 3.69 -0.29 -3.36
CA PHE A 20 3.37 0.00 -1.97
C PHE A 20 4.42 0.87 -1.26
N GLU A 21 5.22 1.63 -2.01
CA GLU A 21 6.28 2.50 -1.49
C GLU A 21 5.80 3.39 -0.33
N LYS A 22 4.60 4.00 -0.44
CA LYS A 22 4.12 4.92 0.60
C LYS A 22 3.83 4.19 1.91
N SER A 23 3.25 3.00 1.86
CA SER A 23 3.08 2.15 3.05
C SER A 23 4.42 1.77 3.69
N ILE A 24 5.44 1.49 2.88
CA ILE A 24 6.78 1.12 3.37
C ILE A 24 7.49 2.33 3.99
N LEU A 25 7.51 3.48 3.29
CA LEU A 25 8.12 4.72 3.79
C LEU A 25 7.48 5.21 5.09
N GLN A 26 6.17 5.01 5.26
CA GLN A 26 5.44 5.33 6.49
C GLN A 26 5.49 4.22 7.54
N ARG A 27 6.28 3.16 7.31
CA ARG A 27 6.48 2.02 8.23
C ARG A 27 5.19 1.26 8.59
N PHE A 28 4.19 1.31 7.72
CA PHE A 28 2.98 0.49 7.85
C PHE A 28 3.16 -0.93 7.32
N ALA A 29 4.18 -1.16 6.49
CA ALA A 29 4.44 -2.44 5.88
C ALA A 29 5.92 -2.62 5.55
N ASN A 30 6.35 -3.87 5.45
CA ASN A 30 7.65 -4.31 4.94
C ASN A 30 7.43 -5.29 3.78
N CYS A 31 8.47 -5.54 3.00
CA CYS A 31 8.43 -6.49 1.88
C CYS A 31 9.84 -6.98 1.58
N GLN A 32 10.06 -8.30 1.54
CA GLN A 32 11.35 -8.90 1.17
C GLN A 32 11.79 -8.56 -0.26
N SER A 33 10.83 -8.28 -1.16
CA SER A 33 11.12 -7.88 -2.53
C SER A 33 11.32 -6.37 -2.69
N ALA A 34 11.29 -5.61 -1.60
CA ALA A 34 11.50 -4.17 -1.62
C ALA A 34 12.96 -3.81 -1.29
N ASN A 35 13.58 -3.00 -2.14
CA ASN A 35 14.92 -2.47 -1.96
C ASN A 35 14.86 -0.98 -1.63
N LYS A 36 15.54 -0.58 -0.54
CA LYS A 36 15.58 0.83 -0.12
C LYS A 36 16.85 1.47 -0.65
N HIS A 37 16.69 2.58 -1.37
CA HIS A 37 17.79 3.39 -1.86
C HIS A 37 17.77 4.77 -1.24
N LEU A 38 18.95 5.27 -0.87
CA LEU A 38 19.15 6.66 -0.49
C LEU A 38 19.57 7.43 -1.74
N LEU A 39 18.65 8.24 -2.27
CA LEU A 39 18.92 9.15 -3.37
C LEU A 39 19.05 10.56 -2.79
N ALA A 40 20.30 10.92 -2.45
CA ALA A 40 20.63 12.10 -1.67
C ALA A 40 19.85 12.13 -0.33
N GLU A 41 18.98 13.12 -0.12
CA GLU A 41 18.20 13.29 1.12
C GLU A 41 16.86 12.54 1.10
N ARG A 42 16.54 11.81 0.03
CA ARG A 42 15.25 11.11 -0.13
C ARG A 42 15.45 9.60 -0.12
N GLU A 43 14.57 8.91 0.60
CA GLU A 43 14.42 7.47 0.49
C GLU A 43 13.53 7.15 -0.72
N ALA A 44 14.00 6.26 -1.58
CA ALA A 44 13.21 5.65 -2.67
C ALA A 44 13.10 4.15 -2.42
N ILE A 45 11.93 3.57 -2.72
CA ILE A 45 11.71 2.13 -2.58
C ILE A 45 11.46 1.50 -3.95
N ASN A 46 12.22 0.47 -4.26
CA ASN A 46 12.15 -0.28 -5.50
C ASN A 46 11.69 -1.70 -5.27
N CYS A 47 11.25 -2.38 -6.34
CA CYS A 47 10.96 -3.80 -6.30
C CYS A 47 11.99 -4.59 -7.12
N ASP A 48 12.64 -5.57 -6.48
CA ASP A 48 13.67 -6.41 -7.10
C ASP A 48 13.08 -7.58 -7.90
N SER A 49 11.81 -7.92 -7.68
CA SER A 49 11.11 -9.01 -8.36
C SER A 49 10.07 -8.49 -9.35
N HIS A 50 10.22 -8.85 -10.63
CA HIS A 50 9.24 -8.46 -11.66
C HIS A 50 7.87 -9.10 -11.41
N ASN A 51 7.83 -10.37 -11.00
CA ASN A 51 6.58 -11.06 -10.69
C ASN A 51 5.87 -10.41 -9.49
N CYS A 52 6.61 -10.14 -8.40
CA CYS A 52 6.06 -9.46 -7.23
C CYS A 52 5.52 -8.07 -7.59
N HIS A 53 6.28 -7.29 -8.35
CA HIS A 53 5.84 -5.97 -8.81
C HIS A 53 4.53 -6.05 -9.61
N ASN A 54 4.42 -6.99 -10.55
CA ASN A 54 3.21 -7.17 -11.37
C ASN A 54 2.01 -7.58 -10.50
N GLN A 55 2.18 -8.51 -9.56
CA GLN A 55 1.12 -8.90 -8.63
C GLN A 55 0.67 -7.73 -7.74
N CYS A 56 1.62 -6.96 -7.21
CA CYS A 56 1.33 -5.76 -6.43
C CYS A 56 0.58 -4.71 -7.26
N LEU A 57 1.00 -4.51 -8.51
CA LEU A 57 0.38 -3.56 -9.43
C LEU A 57 -1.05 -3.98 -9.79
N SER A 58 -1.27 -5.26 -10.10
CA SER A 58 -2.61 -5.80 -10.36
C SER A 58 -3.51 -5.60 -9.14
N LEU A 59 -3.04 -5.95 -7.94
CA LEU A 59 -3.81 -5.75 -6.71
C LEU A 59 -4.14 -4.27 -6.50
N HIS A 60 -3.16 -3.39 -6.64
CA HIS A 60 -3.35 -1.95 -6.44
C HIS A 60 -4.37 -1.37 -7.42
N LYS A 61 -4.27 -1.71 -8.71
CA LYS A 61 -5.23 -1.27 -9.74
C LYS A 61 -6.64 -1.73 -9.42
N GLU A 62 -6.81 -2.98 -9.02
CA GLU A 62 -8.14 -3.52 -8.73
C GLU A 62 -8.72 -2.93 -7.44
N LEU A 63 -7.92 -2.84 -6.36
CA LEU A 63 -8.33 -2.13 -5.13
C LEU A 63 -8.76 -0.70 -5.43
N ARG A 64 -7.99 0.01 -6.27
CA ARG A 64 -8.30 1.38 -6.66
C ARG A 64 -9.59 1.47 -7.47
N SER A 65 -9.81 0.54 -8.40
CA SER A 65 -11.02 0.45 -9.22
C SER A 65 -12.27 0.23 -8.35
N GLN A 66 -12.18 -0.70 -7.40
CA GLN A 66 -13.29 -1.08 -6.54
C GLN A 66 -13.55 -0.05 -5.43
N ALA A 67 -12.51 0.65 -4.94
CA ALA A 67 -12.62 1.62 -3.86
C ALA A 67 -12.88 3.07 -4.34
N ARG A 68 -13.21 3.31 -5.61
CA ARG A 68 -13.36 4.68 -6.16
C ARG A 68 -14.30 5.57 -5.35
N PHE A 69 -15.46 5.02 -4.99
CA PHE A 69 -16.45 5.73 -4.16
C PHE A 69 -15.92 5.96 -2.75
N SER A 70 -15.32 4.94 -2.14
CA SER A 70 -14.71 5.00 -0.80
C SER A 70 -13.61 6.05 -0.69
N LEU A 71 -12.87 6.27 -1.78
CA LEU A 71 -11.80 7.25 -1.88
C LEU A 71 -12.28 8.62 -2.37
N ASN A 72 -13.57 8.82 -2.64
CA ASN A 72 -14.09 10.04 -3.27
C ASN A 72 -13.24 10.44 -4.50
N GLN A 73 -12.98 9.50 -5.40
CA GLN A 73 -12.31 9.77 -6.67
C GLN A 73 -13.33 9.96 -7.77
N THR A 74 -13.27 11.13 -8.41
CA THR A 74 -14.09 11.50 -9.57
C THR A 74 -13.55 10.89 -10.87
N SER A 75 -12.22 10.84 -11.02
CA SER A 75 -11.54 10.26 -12.19
C SER A 75 -10.60 9.10 -11.80
N PRO A 76 -10.60 7.98 -12.53
CA PRO A 76 -9.70 6.85 -12.24
C PRO A 76 -8.27 7.13 -12.69
N ALA A 77 -8.06 8.02 -13.66
CA ALA A 77 -6.77 8.31 -14.27
C ALA A 77 -5.93 9.30 -13.44
N GLU A 78 -6.56 10.10 -12.58
CA GLU A 78 -5.86 11.12 -11.79
C GLU A 78 -5.11 10.51 -10.61
N PRO A 79 -3.83 10.85 -10.37
CA PRO A 79 -3.09 10.39 -9.20
C PRO A 79 -3.86 10.59 -7.90
N LEU A 80 -3.80 9.59 -7.01
CA LEU A 80 -4.45 9.69 -5.72
C LEU A 80 -3.67 10.67 -4.83
N PRO A 81 -4.34 11.64 -4.17
CA PRO A 81 -3.74 12.41 -3.09
C PRO A 81 -3.10 11.50 -2.04
N HIS A 82 -1.97 11.92 -1.48
CA HIS A 82 -1.14 11.11 -0.57
C HIS A 82 -1.93 10.34 0.51
N ASN A 83 -2.83 11.01 1.25
CA ASN A 83 -3.62 10.36 2.30
C ASN A 83 -4.61 9.32 1.77
N LYS A 84 -5.16 9.52 0.56
CA LYS A 84 -6.06 8.55 -0.07
C LYS A 84 -5.27 7.36 -0.59
N GLU A 85 -4.07 7.60 -1.11
CA GLU A 85 -3.15 6.54 -1.53
C GLU A 85 -2.69 5.69 -0.34
N LEU A 86 -2.30 6.30 0.78
CA LEU A 86 -1.99 5.57 2.02
C LEU A 86 -3.20 4.79 2.54
N ARG A 87 -4.39 5.39 2.52
CA ARG A 87 -5.64 4.70 2.91
C ARG A 87 -5.91 3.48 2.03
N LEU A 88 -5.72 3.60 0.71
CA LEU A 88 -5.85 2.50 -0.23
C LEU A 88 -4.83 1.40 0.05
N GLN A 89 -3.55 1.76 0.15
CA GLN A 89 -2.45 0.82 0.34
C GLN A 89 -2.55 0.11 1.70
N VAL A 90 -2.59 0.85 2.80
CA VAL A 90 -2.65 0.29 4.16
C VAL A 90 -3.96 -0.46 4.38
N GLY A 91 -5.09 0.13 4.00
CA GLY A 91 -6.39 -0.51 4.20
C GLY A 91 -6.57 -1.77 3.35
N GLY A 92 -6.05 -1.77 2.13
CA GLY A 92 -6.02 -2.95 1.27
C GLY A 92 -5.19 -4.09 1.86
N LEU A 93 -3.96 -3.80 2.31
CA LEU A 93 -3.07 -4.79 2.91
C LEU A 93 -3.61 -5.33 4.25
N VAL A 94 -4.16 -4.48 5.11
CA VAL A 94 -4.80 -4.92 6.36
C VAL A 94 -6.03 -5.78 6.08
N GLY A 95 -6.88 -5.37 5.13
CA GLY A 95 -8.03 -6.16 4.71
C GLY A 95 -7.61 -7.54 4.20
N LEU A 96 -6.55 -7.60 3.38
CA LEU A 96 -6.04 -8.84 2.83
C LEU A 96 -5.51 -9.79 3.93
N LYS A 97 -4.72 -9.25 4.88
CA LYS A 97 -4.24 -10.01 6.05
C LYS A 97 -5.39 -10.62 6.84
N LEU A 98 -6.42 -9.84 7.10
CA LEU A 98 -7.54 -10.27 7.92
C LEU A 98 -8.45 -11.27 7.21
N LEU A 99 -8.63 -11.14 5.89
CA LEU A 99 -9.28 -12.15 5.05
C LEU A 99 -8.55 -13.49 5.04
N LEU A 100 -7.22 -13.47 5.02
CA LEU A 100 -6.42 -14.67 5.13
C LEU A 100 -6.57 -15.34 6.50
N SER A 101 -6.63 -14.54 7.57
CA SER A 101 -6.86 -15.01 8.95
C SER A 101 -8.30 -15.42 9.27
N GLY A 102 -9.26 -15.20 8.36
CA GLY A 102 -10.69 -15.46 8.62
C GLY A 102 -11.33 -14.52 9.64
N ALA A 103 -10.75 -13.34 9.84
CA ALA A 103 -11.22 -12.35 10.81
C ALA A 103 -12.51 -11.64 10.34
N ASP A 104 -13.36 -11.28 11.29
CA ASP A 104 -14.62 -10.58 11.03
C ASP A 104 -14.44 -9.04 11.00
N ALA A 105 -15.51 -8.34 10.62
CA ALA A 105 -15.49 -6.88 10.51
C ALA A 105 -15.19 -6.15 11.83
N ALA A 106 -15.59 -6.72 12.98
CA ALA A 106 -15.27 -6.16 14.28
C ALA A 106 -13.76 -6.23 14.57
N THR A 107 -13.13 -7.36 14.25
CA THR A 107 -11.69 -7.57 14.33
C THR A 107 -10.93 -6.64 13.38
N ILE A 108 -11.42 -6.44 12.15
CA ILE A 108 -10.87 -5.44 11.21
C ILE A 108 -10.87 -4.04 11.81
N LYS A 109 -11.99 -3.61 12.37
CA LYS A 109 -12.08 -2.29 12.99
C LYS A 109 -11.14 -2.14 14.20
N SER A 110 -11.07 -3.16 15.06
CA SER A 110 -10.18 -3.17 16.22
C SER A 110 -8.70 -3.05 15.82
N HIS A 111 -8.26 -3.83 14.82
CA HIS A 111 -6.90 -3.74 14.29
C HIS A 111 -6.59 -2.36 13.71
N LEU A 112 -7.51 -1.77 12.94
CA LEU A 112 -7.32 -0.44 12.35
C LEU A 112 -7.35 0.68 13.40
N ASP A 113 -8.21 0.59 14.42
CA ASP A 113 -8.27 1.56 15.51
C ASP A 113 -7.07 1.42 16.47
N ALA A 114 -6.53 0.22 16.64
CA ALA A 114 -5.25 0.00 17.30
C ALA A 114 -4.10 0.61 16.48
N GLN A 115 -4.15 0.51 15.14
CA GLN A 115 -3.12 1.08 14.26
C GLN A 115 -3.03 2.61 14.34
N LYS A 116 -4.15 3.30 14.67
CA LYS A 116 -4.20 4.76 14.90
C LYS A 116 -3.48 5.21 16.18
N ARG A 117 -3.22 4.32 17.15
CA ARG A 117 -2.65 4.65 18.47
C ARG A 117 -1.12 4.48 18.51
N TYR A 118 -0.38 5.21 17.68
CA TYR A 118 1.07 5.48 17.59
C TYR A 118 2.20 4.51 18.09
N GLU A 119 2.01 3.49 18.93
CA GLU A 119 3.15 2.93 19.70
C GLU A 119 3.48 1.42 19.60
N SER A 120 2.83 0.56 18.80
CA SER A 120 3.24 -0.87 18.79
C SER A 120 3.87 -1.36 17.47
N GLU A 121 5.06 -1.95 17.59
CA GLU A 121 5.81 -2.62 16.51
C GLU A 121 5.04 -3.77 15.85
N GLN A 122 4.03 -4.33 16.53
CA GLN A 122 3.18 -5.45 16.05
C GLN A 122 2.19 -5.08 14.94
N ARG A 123 2.33 -3.89 14.33
CA ARG A 123 1.33 -3.27 13.44
C ARG A 123 1.70 -3.25 11.96
N ALA A 124 2.94 -3.58 11.62
CA ALA A 124 3.35 -3.62 10.24
C ALA A 124 2.82 -4.90 9.57
N ILE A 125 2.37 -4.78 8.32
CA ILE A 125 2.37 -5.95 7.44
C ILE A 125 3.82 -6.39 7.30
N LEU A 126 4.15 -7.59 7.77
CA LEU A 126 5.53 -8.06 7.85
C LEU A 126 6.14 -8.27 6.46
N ASP A 127 5.37 -8.80 5.52
CA ASP A 127 5.81 -8.97 4.15
C ASP A 127 4.64 -8.84 3.17
N ILE A 128 4.69 -7.83 2.30
CA ILE A 128 3.67 -7.62 1.26
C ILE A 128 3.71 -8.71 0.19
N ALA A 129 4.90 -9.15 -0.23
CA ALA A 129 5.04 -10.14 -1.29
C ALA A 129 4.46 -11.49 -0.85
N GLU A 130 4.79 -11.93 0.36
CA GLU A 130 4.25 -13.15 0.95
C GLU A 130 2.73 -13.04 1.15
N LEU A 131 2.25 -11.90 1.65
CA LEU A 131 0.83 -11.69 1.87
C LEU A 131 0.02 -11.80 0.57
N ILE A 132 0.50 -11.19 -0.52
CA ILE A 132 -0.17 -11.25 -1.82
C ILE A 132 -0.07 -12.65 -2.41
N ALA A 133 1.08 -13.31 -2.29
CA ALA A 133 1.25 -14.69 -2.74
C ALA A 133 0.26 -15.64 -2.05
N SER A 134 0.14 -15.58 -0.72
CA SER A 134 -0.81 -16.38 0.06
C SER A 134 -2.27 -16.09 -0.31
N ALA A 135 -2.59 -14.84 -0.65
CA ALA A 135 -3.92 -14.49 -1.14
C ALA A 135 -4.21 -15.07 -2.53
N ILE A 136 -3.24 -15.00 -3.45
CA ILE A 136 -3.36 -15.60 -4.78
C ILE A 136 -3.46 -17.12 -4.67
N GLU A 137 -2.70 -17.75 -3.78
CA GLU A 137 -2.79 -19.19 -3.54
C GLU A 137 -4.19 -19.59 -3.03
N LYS A 138 -4.75 -18.85 -2.08
CA LYS A 138 -6.08 -19.14 -1.50
C LYS A 138 -7.25 -18.88 -2.45
N TYR A 139 -7.20 -17.79 -3.23
CA TYR A 139 -8.32 -17.34 -4.07
C TYR A 139 -8.09 -17.57 -5.57
N GLY A 140 -6.92 -18.04 -5.96
CA GLY A 140 -6.52 -18.39 -7.32
C GLY A 140 -5.96 -17.21 -8.14
N ALA A 141 -6.49 -16.00 -7.97
CA ALA A 141 -6.03 -14.81 -8.67
C ALA A 141 -6.40 -13.53 -7.91
N VAL A 142 -5.76 -12.42 -8.25
CA VAL A 142 -6.05 -11.11 -7.65
C VAL A 142 -7.49 -10.71 -7.92
N GLU A 143 -7.99 -10.91 -9.13
CA GLU A 143 -9.32 -10.54 -9.58
C GLU A 143 -10.43 -11.31 -8.85
N LYS A 144 -10.10 -12.44 -8.22
CA LYS A 144 -11.02 -13.30 -7.47
C LYS A 144 -11.08 -12.99 -5.98
N LEU A 145 -10.33 -12.01 -5.50
CA LEU A 145 -10.36 -11.62 -4.10
C LEU A 145 -11.75 -11.08 -3.70
N PRO A 146 -12.17 -11.26 -2.44
CA PRO A 146 -13.45 -10.74 -1.97
C PRO A 146 -13.37 -9.21 -1.75
N TYR A 147 -13.49 -8.47 -2.86
CA TYR A 147 -13.29 -7.01 -2.89
C TYR A 147 -14.26 -6.22 -2.01
N GLN A 148 -15.46 -6.74 -1.73
CA GLN A 148 -16.39 -6.10 -0.81
C GLN A 148 -15.78 -5.93 0.60
N GLU A 149 -15.10 -6.95 1.11
CA GLU A 149 -14.44 -6.90 2.42
C GLU A 149 -13.17 -6.05 2.38
N LEU A 150 -12.42 -6.09 1.28
CA LEU A 150 -11.24 -5.24 1.08
C LEU A 150 -11.62 -3.75 1.05
N VAL A 151 -12.68 -3.40 0.31
CA VAL A 151 -13.21 -2.03 0.24
C VAL A 151 -13.75 -1.60 1.61
N ARG A 152 -14.36 -2.50 2.38
CA ARG A 152 -14.76 -2.24 3.77
C ARG A 152 -13.56 -1.90 4.65
N ALA A 153 -12.47 -2.66 4.56
CA ALA A 153 -11.24 -2.38 5.29
C ALA A 153 -10.62 -1.03 4.88
N ILE A 154 -10.57 -0.71 3.58
CA ILE A 154 -10.15 0.60 3.06
C ILE A 154 -11.03 1.71 3.63
N ASN A 155 -12.34 1.49 3.72
CA ASN A 155 -13.26 2.47 4.26
C ASN A 155 -12.98 2.78 5.73
N LEU A 156 -12.75 1.74 6.54
CA LEU A 156 -12.45 1.86 7.96
C LEU A 156 -11.07 2.49 8.22
N SER A 157 -10.14 2.35 7.27
CA SER A 157 -8.77 2.86 7.32
C SER A 157 -8.71 4.37 7.12
N GLN A 158 -9.14 5.17 8.09
CA GLN A 158 -9.02 6.62 8.00
C GLN A 158 -7.63 7.09 8.39
N MET A 159 -6.86 7.61 7.42
CA MET A 159 -5.62 8.34 7.69
C MET A 159 -5.95 9.63 8.44
N ARG A 160 -5.11 9.98 9.42
CA ARG A 160 -5.33 11.15 10.29
C ARG A 160 -5.52 12.40 9.43
N LYS A 161 -6.64 13.09 9.61
CA LYS A 161 -6.86 14.38 8.93
C LYS A 161 -5.83 15.39 9.44
N PRO A 162 -5.19 16.19 8.57
CA PRO A 162 -4.36 17.29 9.03
C PRO A 162 -5.22 18.21 9.91
N ARG A 163 -4.66 18.69 11.03
CA ARG A 163 -5.32 19.70 11.86
C ARG A 163 -5.64 20.89 10.94
N ARG A 164 -6.91 21.25 10.81
CA ARG A 164 -7.29 22.48 10.12
C ARG A 164 -6.58 23.62 10.84
N ARG A 165 -5.70 24.36 10.15
CA ARG A 165 -5.20 25.63 10.69
C ARG A 165 -6.44 26.48 10.97
N PRO A 166 -6.60 27.06 12.19
CA PRO A 166 -7.68 27.99 12.42
C PRO A 166 -7.57 29.10 11.36
N LYS A 167 -8.70 29.44 10.73
CA LYS A 167 -8.76 30.65 9.92
C LYS A 167 -8.57 31.79 10.92
N ASN A 168 -7.46 32.51 10.85
CA ASN A 168 -7.36 33.80 11.50
C ASN A 168 -8.46 34.66 10.88
N VAL A 169 -9.48 34.99 11.67
CA VAL A 169 -10.51 35.99 11.38
C VAL A 169 -10.07 37.25 12.08
#